data_AF-A0A923VCB7-F1
#
_entry.id   AF-A0A923VCB7-F1
#
_cell.length_a   1.000
_cell.length_b   1.000
_cell.length_c   1.000
_cell.angle_alpha   90.00
_cell.angle_beta   90.00
_cell.angle_gamma   90.00
#
_symmetry.space_group_name_H-M   'P 1'
#
loop_
_entity.id
_entity.type
_entity.pdbx_description
1 polymer ?
#
loop_
_entity_poly.entity_id
_entity_poly.type
_entity_poly.pdbx_seq_one_letter_code
_entity_poly.pdbx_strand_id
1 'polypeptide(L)'
;MGNQLQYFLEQLTGSIQNHSFIKVTLGNKRLKSAELKNVFIKPVLLKNTMKLSFVYRYPTKDITKNFDVKESIVLIEKMLQEEFYNADIFTVENDIHLSVQKDNNAKVITKPASLTVKGPLNQHDKEKVRIVKPADTIYLKELGITTMDGLVKKDMQDKYKQINRYIEIIEGIIKDIQFKQPLEVVDMGSGKGYLTFALYDYLVNKLHLPATVTGIELREELVAKCNGIAQQSNYTGLSFKA
;
A
#
# COMPACT_ATOMS: atom_id res chain seq x y z
N MET A 1 -16.88 -29.43 19.39
CA MET A 1 -15.93 -28.54 18.69
C MET A 1 -15.61 -28.98 17.25
N GLY A 2 -15.14 -30.21 17.01
CA GLY A 2 -14.51 -30.64 15.74
C GLY A 2 -15.26 -30.27 14.45
N ASN A 3 -16.53 -30.64 14.29
CA ASN A 3 -17.25 -30.46 13.02
C ASN A 3 -17.44 -28.96 12.64
N GLN A 4 -17.78 -28.11 13.61
CA GLN A 4 -18.00 -26.68 13.36
C GLN A 4 -16.69 -25.92 13.11
N LEU A 5 -15.62 -26.29 13.82
CA LEU A 5 -14.28 -25.74 13.57
C LEU A 5 -13.75 -26.16 12.21
N GLN A 6 -13.90 -27.45 11.86
CA GLN A 6 -13.52 -27.98 10.55
C GLN A 6 -14.26 -27.25 9.42
N TYR A 7 -15.58 -27.10 9.54
CA TYR A 7 -16.38 -26.31 8.60
C TYR A 7 -15.85 -24.87 8.47
N PHE A 8 -15.53 -24.20 9.58
CA PHE A 8 -14.96 -22.85 9.55
C PHE A 8 -13.62 -22.78 8.80
N LEU A 9 -12.71 -23.74 9.02
CA LEU A 9 -11.42 -23.79 8.34
C LEU A 9 -11.55 -24.14 6.85
N GLU A 10 -12.55 -24.96 6.49
CA GLU A 10 -12.91 -25.23 5.10
C GLU A 10 -13.42 -23.98 4.40
N GLN A 11 -14.28 -23.20 5.06
CA GLN A 11 -14.74 -21.91 4.53
C GLN A 11 -13.58 -20.92 4.35
N LEU A 12 -12.64 -20.87 5.31
CA LEU A 12 -11.43 -20.05 5.15
C LEU A 12 -10.61 -20.50 3.94
N THR A 13 -10.33 -21.79 3.84
CA THR A 13 -9.53 -22.35 2.73
C THR A 13 -10.19 -22.09 1.39
N GLY A 14 -11.51 -22.31 1.28
CA GLY A 14 -12.30 -22.01 0.11
C GLY A 14 -12.27 -20.53 -0.26
N SER A 15 -12.41 -19.63 0.72
CA SER A 15 -12.37 -18.17 0.50
C SER A 15 -11.01 -17.69 -0.01
N ILE A 16 -9.91 -18.36 0.35
CA ILE A 16 -8.56 -18.02 -0.14
C ILE A 16 -8.40 -18.50 -1.58
N GLN A 17 -8.87 -19.72 -1.88
CA GLN A 17 -8.77 -20.34 -3.21
C GLN A 17 -9.63 -19.63 -4.26
N ASN A 18 -10.85 -19.23 -3.91
CA ASN A 18 -11.76 -18.50 -4.80
C ASN A 18 -11.48 -16.98 -4.80
N HIS A 19 -10.45 -16.54 -4.09
CA HIS A 19 -10.04 -15.13 -4.01
C HIS A 19 -11.11 -14.19 -3.44
N SER A 20 -12.01 -14.70 -2.60
CA SER A 20 -13.04 -13.92 -1.91
C SER A 20 -12.60 -13.46 -0.51
N PHE A 21 -11.47 -13.96 -0.01
CA PHE A 21 -10.95 -13.72 1.35
C PHE A 21 -10.42 -12.30 1.59
N ILE A 22 -10.99 -11.58 2.58
CA ILE A 22 -10.53 -10.24 2.99
C ILE A 22 -9.59 -10.33 4.19
N LYS A 23 -10.05 -10.92 5.30
CA LYS A 23 -9.28 -11.03 6.55
C LYS A 23 -9.89 -12.08 7.48
N VAL A 24 -9.08 -12.58 8.41
CA VAL A 24 -9.55 -13.23 9.64
C VAL A 24 -9.23 -12.34 10.84
N THR A 25 -10.13 -12.32 11.82
CA THR A 25 -9.85 -11.76 13.15
C THR A 25 -10.03 -12.84 14.20
N LEU A 26 -9.00 -13.07 15.02
CA LEU A 26 -9.07 -13.91 16.21
C LEU A 26 -9.18 -13.03 17.45
N GLY A 27 -10.09 -13.37 18.37
CA GLY A 27 -10.37 -12.55 19.53
C GLY A 27 -11.06 -13.34 20.65
N ASN A 28 -11.43 -12.62 21.72
CA ASN A 28 -11.98 -13.21 22.93
C ASN A 28 -11.03 -14.28 23.52
N LYS A 29 -9.90 -13.82 24.06
CA LYS A 29 -8.84 -14.69 24.60
C LYS A 29 -9.34 -15.63 25.69
N ARG A 30 -8.87 -16.88 25.67
CA ARG A 30 -9.20 -17.92 26.64
C ARG A 30 -8.66 -17.59 28.03
N LEU A 31 -7.40 -17.20 28.09
CA LEU A 31 -6.74 -16.77 29.31
C LEU A 31 -6.84 -15.24 29.47
N LYS A 32 -7.55 -14.78 30.50
CA LYS A 32 -7.74 -13.34 30.75
C LYS A 32 -6.43 -12.58 31.03
N SER A 33 -5.42 -13.24 31.59
CA SER A 33 -4.10 -12.66 31.87
C SER A 33 -3.16 -12.64 30.68
N ALA A 34 -3.44 -13.36 29.59
CA ALA A 34 -2.57 -13.39 28.42
C ALA A 34 -2.44 -11.98 27.81
N GLU A 35 -1.22 -11.56 27.47
CA GLU A 35 -0.97 -10.23 26.91
C GLU A 35 -1.46 -10.10 25.46
N LEU A 36 -1.46 -11.19 24.70
CA LEU A 36 -1.95 -11.20 23.33
C LEU A 36 -3.46 -10.94 23.34
N LYS A 37 -3.88 -9.82 22.74
CA LYS A 37 -5.29 -9.37 22.73
C LYS A 37 -6.06 -9.95 21.56
N ASN A 38 -5.48 -9.87 20.37
CA ASN A 38 -6.10 -10.26 19.10
C ASN A 38 -5.03 -10.64 18.10
N VAL A 39 -5.45 -11.40 17.07
CA VAL A 39 -4.64 -11.59 15.86
C VAL A 39 -5.46 -11.23 14.65
N PHE A 40 -4.90 -10.38 13.79
CA PHE A 40 -5.51 -10.00 12.52
C PHE A 40 -4.71 -10.61 11.39
N ILE A 41 -5.40 -11.27 10.47
CA ILE A 41 -4.77 -12.06 9.41
C ILE A 41 -5.30 -11.56 8.07
N LYS A 42 -4.40 -11.21 7.16
CA LYS A 42 -4.75 -10.68 5.84
C LYS A 42 -3.96 -11.36 4.72
N PRO A 43 -4.54 -11.46 3.51
CA PRO A 43 -3.79 -11.88 2.33
C PRO A 43 -2.65 -10.89 2.04
N VAL A 44 -1.45 -11.36 1.69
CA VAL A 44 -0.35 -10.53 1.16
C VAL A 44 0.38 -11.24 0.02
N LEU A 45 0.73 -10.51 -1.02
CA LEU A 45 1.57 -11.01 -2.11
C LEU A 45 3.03 -10.60 -1.84
N LEU A 46 3.92 -11.56 -1.60
CA LEU A 46 5.34 -11.31 -1.32
C LEU A 46 6.20 -12.09 -2.32
N LYS A 47 7.03 -11.37 -3.08
CA LYS A 47 7.88 -11.94 -4.15
C LYS A 47 7.07 -12.85 -5.10
N ASN A 48 5.89 -12.39 -5.51
CA ASN A 48 4.96 -13.12 -6.38
C ASN A 48 4.40 -14.44 -5.79
N THR A 49 4.54 -14.64 -4.47
CA THR A 49 3.96 -15.79 -3.76
C THR A 49 2.91 -15.31 -2.77
N MET A 50 1.75 -15.95 -2.80
CA MET A 50 0.64 -15.64 -1.91
C MET A 50 0.92 -16.14 -0.48
N LYS A 51 0.89 -15.24 0.50
CA LYS A 51 1.10 -15.52 1.92
C LYS A 51 0.01 -14.87 2.75
N LEU A 52 -0.11 -15.26 4.02
CA LEU A 52 -0.96 -14.57 4.99
C LEU A 52 -0.11 -13.81 6.00
N SER A 53 -0.43 -12.54 6.20
CA SER A 53 0.22 -11.68 7.19
C SER A 53 -0.57 -11.68 8.48
N PHE A 54 0.08 -12.09 9.56
CA PHE A 54 -0.45 -12.16 10.92
C PHE A 54 0.07 -10.97 11.71
N VAL A 55 -0.85 -10.13 12.16
CA VAL A 55 -0.58 -9.02 13.09
C VAL A 55 -1.04 -9.44 14.48
N TYR A 56 -0.09 -9.79 15.32
CA TYR A 56 -0.29 -10.14 16.73
C TYR A 56 -0.33 -8.86 17.56
N ARG A 57 -1.48 -8.56 18.16
CA ARG A 57 -1.70 -7.33 18.91
C ARG A 57 -1.50 -7.52 20.42
N TYR A 58 -0.54 -6.80 20.97
CA TYR A 58 -0.24 -6.74 22.41
C TYR A 58 -0.63 -5.36 22.98
N PRO A 59 -0.53 -5.11 24.30
CA PRO A 59 -0.92 -3.83 24.89
C PRO A 59 -0.08 -2.65 24.41
N THR A 60 1.21 -2.86 24.12
CA THR A 60 2.18 -1.80 23.81
C THR A 60 2.83 -1.92 22.44
N LYS A 61 2.57 -3.03 21.71
CA LYS A 61 3.18 -3.28 20.39
C LYS A 61 2.34 -4.24 19.55
N ASP A 62 2.49 -4.13 18.24
CA ASP A 62 1.99 -5.11 17.28
C ASP A 62 3.21 -5.82 16.64
N ILE A 63 3.17 -7.15 16.55
CA ILE A 63 4.20 -7.96 15.88
C ILE A 63 3.61 -8.50 14.58
N THR A 64 4.31 -8.31 13.47
CA THR A 64 3.87 -8.83 12.15
C THR A 64 4.75 -10.00 11.72
N LYS A 65 4.13 -11.11 11.32
CA LYS A 65 4.79 -12.27 10.70
C LYS A 65 4.01 -12.71 9.46
N ASN A 66 4.69 -13.25 8.46
CA ASN A 66 4.06 -13.72 7.23
C ASN A 66 4.30 -15.21 7.06
N PHE A 67 3.25 -15.97 6.79
CA PHE A 67 3.29 -17.43 6.69
C PHE A 67 2.68 -17.89 5.38
N ASP A 68 3.05 -19.10 4.94
CA ASP A 68 2.41 -19.71 3.78
C ASP A 68 0.97 -20.12 4.11
N VAL A 69 0.11 -20.22 3.09
CA VAL A 69 -1.32 -20.51 3.28
C VAL A 69 -1.53 -21.79 4.08
N LYS A 70 -0.86 -22.89 3.73
CA LYS A 70 -0.99 -24.18 4.43
C LYS A 70 -0.59 -24.08 5.91
N GLU A 71 0.54 -23.44 6.18
CA GLU A 71 1.03 -23.20 7.55
C GLU A 71 0.05 -22.33 8.35
N SER A 72 -0.53 -21.32 7.70
CA SER A 72 -1.47 -20.40 8.33
C SER A 72 -2.74 -21.09 8.80
N ILE A 73 -3.28 -22.04 8.03
CA ILE A 73 -4.48 -22.79 8.44
C ILE A 73 -4.20 -23.59 9.72
N VAL A 74 -3.06 -24.27 9.78
CA VAL A 74 -2.63 -25.04 10.97
C VAL A 74 -2.44 -24.13 12.19
N LEU A 75 -1.83 -22.95 11.99
CA LEU A 75 -1.66 -21.97 13.06
C LEU A 75 -3.00 -21.43 13.57
N ILE A 76 -3.92 -21.08 12.68
CA ILE A 76 -5.26 -20.57 13.06
C ILE A 76 -6.03 -21.62 13.84
N GLU A 77 -6.00 -22.88 13.40
CA GLU A 77 -6.62 -23.99 14.11
C GLU A 77 -6.09 -24.11 15.55
N LYS A 78 -4.75 -24.14 15.70
CA LYS A 78 -4.11 -24.21 17.00
C LYS A 78 -4.52 -23.03 17.91
N MET A 79 -4.51 -21.82 17.39
CA MET A 79 -4.88 -20.62 18.15
C MET A 79 -6.35 -20.62 18.58
N LEU A 80 -7.25 -21.23 17.80
CA LEU A 80 -8.65 -21.39 18.17
C LEU A 80 -8.88 -22.49 19.23
N GLN A 81 -7.99 -23.47 19.31
CA GLN A 81 -8.03 -24.50 20.34
C GLN A 81 -7.43 -23.98 21.67
N GLU A 82 -6.35 -23.21 21.62
CA GLU A 82 -5.53 -22.89 22.80
C GLU A 82 -5.68 -21.44 23.29
N GLU A 83 -5.88 -20.46 22.40
CA GLU A 83 -5.69 -19.04 22.73
C GLU A 83 -6.99 -18.22 22.66
N PHE A 84 -7.89 -18.51 21.73
CA PHE A 84 -9.06 -17.68 21.43
C PHE A 84 -10.38 -18.48 21.41
N TYR A 85 -11.47 -17.82 21.79
CA TYR A 85 -12.83 -18.37 21.68
C TYR A 85 -13.53 -17.94 20.40
N ASN A 86 -13.18 -16.79 19.82
CA ASN A 86 -13.88 -16.23 18.67
C ASN A 86 -12.97 -16.07 17.47
N ALA A 87 -13.52 -16.36 16.29
CA ALA A 87 -12.89 -16.04 15.02
C ALA A 87 -13.93 -15.55 14.00
N ASP A 88 -13.56 -14.52 13.24
CA ASP A 88 -14.40 -13.94 12.21
C ASP A 88 -13.65 -13.96 10.88
N ILE A 89 -14.18 -14.68 9.87
CA ILE A 89 -13.73 -14.59 8.48
C ILE A 89 -14.59 -13.52 7.81
N PHE A 90 -13.94 -12.61 7.11
CA PHE A 90 -14.60 -11.64 6.25
C PHE A 90 -14.28 -11.97 4.80
N THR A 91 -15.30 -12.08 3.98
CA THR A 91 -15.19 -12.26 2.53
C THR A 91 -15.97 -11.16 1.80
N VAL A 92 -15.87 -11.10 0.47
CA VAL A 92 -16.71 -10.20 -0.34
C VAL A 92 -18.20 -10.53 -0.29
N GLU A 93 -18.55 -11.79 -0.05
CA GLU A 93 -19.93 -12.26 -0.14
C GLU A 93 -20.60 -12.33 1.23
N ASN A 94 -19.86 -12.82 2.23
CA ASN A 94 -20.37 -13.06 3.56
C ASN A 94 -19.29 -12.94 4.64
N ASP A 95 -19.76 -12.70 5.86
CA ASP A 95 -18.96 -12.82 7.08
C ASP A 95 -19.33 -14.10 7.79
N ILE A 96 -18.33 -14.84 8.27
CA ILE A 96 -18.50 -16.12 8.95
C ILE A 96 -17.92 -15.97 10.34
N HIS A 97 -18.79 -16.05 11.34
CA HIS A 97 -18.47 -15.88 12.74
C HIS A 97 -18.45 -17.24 13.44
N LEU A 98 -17.30 -17.64 13.96
CA LEU A 98 -17.13 -18.77 14.86
C LEU A 98 -17.05 -18.26 16.30
N SER A 99 -17.89 -18.81 17.17
CA SER A 99 -17.75 -18.65 18.62
C SER A 99 -17.73 -20.01 19.29
N VAL A 100 -16.69 -20.25 20.08
CA VAL A 100 -16.51 -21.42 20.92
C VAL A 100 -16.86 -21.04 22.35
N GLN A 101 -17.79 -21.77 22.95
CA GLN A 101 -18.19 -21.60 24.33
C GLN A 101 -17.22 -22.35 25.26
N LYS A 102 -17.30 -22.06 26.58
CA LYS A 102 -16.41 -22.65 27.59
C LYS A 102 -16.58 -24.17 27.76
N ASP A 103 -17.72 -24.70 27.36
CA ASP A 103 -18.04 -26.14 27.33
C ASP A 103 -17.58 -26.83 26.03
N ASN A 104 -16.78 -26.15 25.19
CA ASN A 104 -16.32 -26.60 23.87
C ASN A 104 -17.44 -26.82 22.83
N ASN A 105 -18.64 -26.29 23.08
CA ASN A 105 -19.66 -26.15 22.04
C ASN A 105 -19.32 -24.98 21.14
N ALA A 106 -19.20 -25.26 19.84
CA ALA A 106 -18.86 -24.29 18.83
C ALA A 106 -20.10 -23.95 18.00
N LYS A 107 -20.27 -22.67 17.68
CA LYS A 107 -21.34 -22.17 16.83
C LYS A 107 -20.74 -21.36 15.70
N VAL A 108 -21.12 -21.69 14.46
CA VAL A 108 -20.81 -20.89 13.27
C VAL A 108 -22.07 -20.18 12.81
N ILE A 109 -21.95 -18.88 12.50
CA ILE A 109 -23.02 -18.05 11.95
C ILE A 109 -22.48 -17.34 10.71
N THR A 110 -23.18 -17.50 9.59
CA THR A 110 -22.90 -16.75 8.36
C THR A 110 -23.86 -15.58 8.25
N LYS A 111 -23.33 -14.40 7.94
CA LYS A 111 -24.08 -13.15 7.71
C LYS A 111 -23.68 -12.53 6.37
N PRO A 112 -24.51 -11.65 5.78
CA PRO A 112 -24.08 -10.85 4.63
C PRO A 112 -22.78 -10.10 4.93
N ALA A 113 -21.94 -9.89 3.91
CA ALA A 113 -20.66 -9.20 4.07
C ALA A 113 -20.85 -7.81 4.70
N SER A 114 -20.18 -7.56 5.82
CA SER A 114 -20.16 -6.23 6.44
C SER A 114 -19.07 -5.32 5.88
N LEU A 115 -18.09 -5.90 5.17
CA LEU A 115 -16.99 -5.16 4.56
C LEU A 115 -17.22 -5.01 3.06
N THR A 116 -17.38 -3.78 2.60
CA THR A 116 -17.38 -3.46 1.17
C THR A 116 -15.94 -3.35 0.67
N VAL A 117 -15.46 -4.31 -0.11
CA VAL A 117 -14.17 -4.17 -0.79
C VAL A 117 -14.36 -3.34 -2.05
N LYS A 118 -13.82 -2.12 -2.07
CA LYS A 118 -13.65 -1.38 -3.33
C LYS A 118 -12.40 -1.91 -4.05
N GLY A 119 -12.56 -2.93 -4.90
CA GLY A 119 -11.51 -3.50 -5.76
C GLY A 119 -11.24 -5.00 -5.53
N PRO A 120 -10.46 -5.67 -6.39
CA PRO A 120 -10.18 -7.11 -6.29
C PRO A 120 -9.31 -7.46 -5.07
N LEU A 121 -9.65 -8.54 -4.35
CA LEU A 121 -9.04 -8.93 -3.07
C LEU A 121 -7.59 -9.41 -3.13
N ASN A 122 -7.12 -9.82 -4.31
CA ASN A 122 -5.75 -10.29 -4.52
C ASN A 122 -4.73 -9.17 -4.77
N GLN A 123 -5.15 -7.91 -4.73
CA GLN A 123 -4.29 -6.78 -5.00
C GLN A 123 -3.95 -6.05 -3.71
N HIS A 124 -3.12 -6.69 -2.89
CA HIS A 124 -2.30 -5.96 -1.92
C HIS A 124 -1.09 -5.27 -2.54
N ASP A 125 -0.78 -5.58 -3.80
CA ASP A 125 -0.42 -4.51 -4.70
C ASP A 125 -1.74 -3.98 -5.26
N LYS A 126 -2.26 -2.87 -4.69
CA LYS A 126 -2.64 -1.82 -5.63
C LYS A 126 -1.44 -1.76 -6.55
N GLU A 127 -1.55 -2.13 -7.82
CA GLU A 127 -0.65 -1.52 -8.78
C GLU A 127 -0.83 -0.03 -8.49
N LYS A 128 0.11 0.52 -7.71
CA LYS A 128 0.02 1.91 -7.32
C LYS A 128 0.08 2.57 -8.66
N VAL A 129 -1.06 3.10 -9.10
CA VAL A 129 -1.16 3.79 -10.38
C VAL A 129 -0.17 4.93 -10.25
N ARG A 130 1.03 4.70 -10.78
CA ARG A 130 2.14 5.60 -10.58
C ARG A 130 1.79 6.82 -11.41
N ILE A 131 1.61 7.93 -10.73
CA ILE A 131 1.21 9.18 -11.35
C ILE A 131 2.27 9.58 -12.38
N VAL A 132 3.54 9.38 -12.04
CA VAL A 132 4.67 9.58 -12.95
C VAL A 132 4.98 8.25 -13.64
N LYS A 133 4.67 8.14 -14.93
CA LYS A 133 4.89 6.91 -15.71
C LYS A 133 6.31 6.90 -16.33
N PRO A 134 7.12 5.85 -16.12
CA PRO A 134 8.52 5.83 -16.54
C PRO A 134 8.79 5.92 -18.05
N ALA A 135 7.87 5.41 -18.87
CA ALA A 135 8.12 5.14 -20.29
C ALA A 135 8.27 6.41 -21.14
N ASP A 136 7.64 7.52 -20.74
CA ASP A 136 7.57 8.75 -21.56
C ASP A 136 8.23 9.96 -20.90
N THR A 137 8.96 9.75 -19.80
CA THR A 137 9.48 10.84 -18.98
C THR A 137 10.99 11.00 -19.10
N ILE A 138 11.41 11.94 -19.95
CA ILE A 138 12.82 12.25 -20.25
C ILE A 138 13.61 12.56 -18.98
N TYR A 139 13.07 13.37 -18.07
CA TYR A 139 13.81 13.75 -16.85
C TYR A 139 14.13 12.54 -15.95
N LEU A 140 13.27 11.50 -15.91
CA LEU A 140 13.55 10.30 -15.09
C LEU A 140 14.77 9.54 -15.61
N LYS A 141 14.96 9.55 -16.93
CA LYS A 141 16.12 8.93 -17.57
C LYS A 141 17.38 9.73 -17.29
N GLU A 142 17.34 11.05 -17.50
CA GLU A 142 18.49 11.94 -17.28
C GLU A 142 18.93 12.03 -15.81
N LEU A 143 17.96 11.94 -14.89
CA LEU A 143 18.24 11.82 -13.45
C LEU A 143 18.69 10.42 -13.03
N GLY A 144 18.72 9.46 -13.96
CA GLY A 144 19.24 8.12 -13.75
C GLY A 144 18.30 7.15 -13.04
N ILE A 145 17.00 7.48 -12.92
CA ILE A 145 15.98 6.64 -12.28
C ILE A 145 15.58 5.47 -13.18
N THR A 146 15.48 5.71 -14.48
CA THR A 146 15.09 4.70 -15.48
C THR A 146 16.27 4.30 -16.36
N THR A 147 16.14 3.11 -16.94
CA THR A 147 16.98 2.62 -18.04
C THR A 147 16.55 3.27 -19.35
N MET A 148 17.32 3.06 -20.42
CA MET A 148 16.97 3.52 -21.77
C MET A 148 15.61 2.98 -22.23
N ASP A 149 15.26 1.77 -21.79
CA ASP A 149 14.00 1.07 -22.11
C ASP A 149 12.84 1.50 -21.19
N GLY A 150 13.01 2.56 -20.39
CA GLY A 150 11.98 3.07 -19.49
C GLY A 150 11.75 2.24 -18.23
N LEU A 151 12.53 1.17 -17.98
CA LEU A 151 12.42 0.39 -16.74
C LEU A 151 13.15 1.07 -15.59
N VAL A 152 12.49 1.18 -14.44
CA VAL A 152 13.10 1.76 -13.22
C VAL A 152 14.23 0.87 -12.72
N LYS A 153 15.42 1.44 -12.53
CA LYS A 153 16.60 0.69 -12.07
C LYS A 153 16.35 0.10 -10.68
N LYS A 154 16.92 -1.08 -10.42
CA LYS A 154 16.70 -1.85 -9.19
C LYS A 154 17.11 -1.08 -7.93
N ASP A 155 18.21 -0.34 -8.00
CA ASP A 155 18.76 0.52 -6.95
C ASP A 155 18.01 1.87 -6.79
N MET A 156 17.23 2.28 -7.80
CA MET A 156 16.45 3.52 -7.79
C MET A 156 14.97 3.31 -7.46
N GLN A 157 14.55 2.09 -7.14
CA GLN A 157 13.16 1.77 -6.80
C GLN A 157 12.64 2.62 -5.63
N ASP A 158 13.45 2.82 -4.59
CA ASP A 158 13.01 3.58 -3.41
C ASP A 158 12.92 5.07 -3.69
N LYS A 159 13.84 5.61 -4.51
CA LYS A 159 13.76 6.99 -4.99
C LYS A 159 12.52 7.21 -5.85
N TYR A 160 12.21 6.27 -6.73
CA TYR A 160 11.04 6.34 -7.58
C TYR A 160 9.71 6.22 -6.80
N LYS A 161 9.67 5.38 -5.76
CA LYS A 161 8.54 5.33 -4.81
C LYS A 161 8.39 6.65 -4.06
N GLN A 162 9.49 7.28 -3.65
CA GLN A 162 9.48 8.59 -2.97
C GLN A 162 8.85 9.66 -3.86
N ILE A 163 9.27 9.74 -5.13
CA ILE A 163 8.73 10.70 -6.11
C ILE A 163 7.21 10.53 -6.26
N ASN A 164 6.75 9.29 -6.48
CA ASN A 164 5.31 9.03 -6.62
C ASN A 164 4.53 9.35 -5.34
N ARG A 165 5.07 8.98 -4.17
CA ARG A 165 4.42 9.29 -2.89
C ARG A 165 4.29 10.79 -2.66
N TYR A 166 5.29 11.57 -3.06
CA TYR A 166 5.22 13.02 -3.00
C TYR A 166 4.08 13.57 -3.87
N ILE A 167 3.96 13.11 -5.12
CA ILE A 167 2.88 13.56 -6.01
C ILE A 167 1.49 13.10 -5.52
N GLU A 168 1.35 11.90 -4.94
CA GLU A 168 0.11 11.47 -4.29
C GLU A 168 -0.33 12.43 -3.17
N ILE A 169 0.63 12.93 -2.38
CA ILE A 169 0.34 13.90 -1.30
C ILE A 169 -0.11 15.23 -1.90
N ILE A 170 0.60 15.73 -2.91
CA ILE A 170 0.24 16.98 -3.60
C ILE A 170 -1.15 16.86 -4.23
N GLU A 171 -1.44 15.79 -4.99
CA GLU A 171 -2.76 15.52 -5.57
C GLU A 171 -3.87 15.58 -4.51
N GLY A 172 -3.65 14.94 -3.36
CA GLY A 172 -4.60 14.95 -2.25
C GLY A 172 -4.86 16.33 -1.64
N ILE A 173 -3.86 17.22 -1.67
CA ILE A 173 -3.97 18.60 -1.15
C ILE A 173 -4.66 19.50 -2.17
N ILE A 174 -4.27 19.42 -3.45
CA ILE A 174 -4.63 20.43 -4.44
C ILE A 174 -5.97 20.16 -5.14
N LYS A 175 -6.50 18.93 -5.07
CA LYS A 175 -7.74 18.52 -5.77
C LYS A 175 -8.98 19.37 -5.42
N ASP A 176 -9.02 19.93 -4.22
CA ASP A 176 -10.18 20.68 -3.69
C ASP A 176 -9.89 22.19 -3.61
N ILE A 177 -8.76 22.65 -4.16
CA ILE A 177 -8.32 24.05 -4.09
C ILE A 177 -8.51 24.72 -5.46
N GLN A 178 -9.20 25.87 -5.47
CA GLN A 178 -9.20 26.77 -6.63
C GLN A 178 -7.98 27.69 -6.57
N PHE A 179 -7.02 27.47 -7.46
CA PHE A 179 -5.84 28.32 -7.56
C PHE A 179 -6.11 29.58 -8.38
N LYS A 180 -5.49 30.68 -7.95
CA LYS A 180 -5.26 31.82 -8.84
C LYS A 180 -4.20 31.42 -9.87
N GLN A 181 -4.48 31.64 -11.14
CA GLN A 181 -3.61 31.26 -12.26
C GLN A 181 -2.96 32.51 -12.88
N PRO A 182 -1.69 32.43 -13.34
CA PRO A 182 -0.82 31.25 -13.33
C PRO A 182 -0.29 30.90 -11.94
N LEU A 183 -0.03 29.61 -11.70
CA LEU A 183 0.53 29.12 -10.45
C LEU A 183 2.05 29.28 -10.45
N GLU A 184 2.59 29.88 -9.39
CA GLU A 184 4.05 30.00 -9.21
C GLU A 184 4.47 29.16 -8.00
N VAL A 185 5.39 28.23 -8.22
CA VAL A 185 5.92 27.35 -7.17
C VAL A 185 7.43 27.53 -7.06
N VAL A 186 7.91 27.66 -5.83
CA VAL A 186 9.34 27.75 -5.52
C VAL A 186 9.72 26.58 -4.60
N ASP A 187 10.70 25.79 -5.03
CA ASP A 187 11.23 24.63 -4.30
C ASP A 187 12.60 24.97 -3.71
N MET A 188 12.64 25.20 -2.39
CA MET A 188 13.86 25.58 -1.67
C MET A 188 14.72 24.35 -1.35
N GLY A 189 15.94 24.30 -1.87
CA GLY A 189 16.84 23.16 -1.66
C GLY A 189 16.54 22.01 -2.61
N SER A 190 16.32 22.33 -3.89
CA SER A 190 15.86 21.39 -4.92
C SER A 190 16.85 20.26 -5.22
N GLY A 191 18.13 20.39 -4.87
CA GLY A 191 19.13 19.32 -5.03
C GLY A 191 19.28 18.90 -6.49
N LYS A 192 19.11 17.61 -6.76
CA LYS A 192 19.12 17.05 -8.12
C LYS A 192 17.80 17.26 -8.88
N GLY A 193 16.84 17.98 -8.30
CA GLY A 193 15.58 18.35 -8.94
C GLY A 193 14.50 17.27 -9.00
N TYR A 194 14.69 16.07 -8.43
CA TYR A 194 13.74 14.94 -8.59
C TYR A 194 12.28 15.31 -8.31
N LEU A 195 12.02 16.02 -7.20
CA LEU A 195 10.67 16.42 -6.80
C LEU A 195 10.19 17.63 -7.59
N THR A 196 11.08 18.57 -7.90
CA THR A 196 10.81 19.76 -8.71
C THR A 196 10.33 19.38 -10.11
N PHE A 197 11.04 18.44 -10.78
CA PHE A 197 10.65 17.90 -12.07
C PHE A 197 9.31 17.17 -12.01
N ALA A 198 9.14 16.30 -11.02
CA ALA A 198 7.90 15.55 -10.85
C ALA A 198 6.69 16.46 -10.59
N LEU A 199 6.89 17.52 -9.82
CA LEU A 199 5.84 18.50 -9.54
C LEU A 199 5.46 19.27 -10.80
N TYR A 200 6.45 19.74 -11.56
CA TYR A 200 6.19 20.44 -12.83
C TYR A 200 5.44 19.54 -13.81
N ASP A 201 5.92 18.31 -14.03
CA ASP A 201 5.28 17.33 -14.91
C ASP A 201 3.83 17.05 -14.48
N TYR A 202 3.60 16.92 -13.16
CA TYR A 202 2.26 16.73 -12.62
C TYR A 202 1.33 17.92 -12.87
N LEU A 203 1.78 19.15 -12.55
CA LEU A 203 0.95 20.35 -12.68
C LEU A 203 0.68 20.72 -14.14
N VAL A 204 1.70 20.67 -15.00
CA VAL A 204 1.61 21.17 -16.38
C VAL A 204 1.20 20.07 -17.35
N ASN A 205 1.85 18.91 -17.32
CA ASN A 205 1.60 17.87 -18.31
C ASN A 205 0.41 16.98 -17.94
N LYS A 206 0.21 16.67 -16.65
CA LYS A 206 -0.92 15.83 -16.22
C LYS A 206 -2.18 16.64 -15.93
N LEU A 207 -2.08 17.78 -15.24
CA LEU A 207 -3.24 18.61 -14.87
C LEU A 207 -3.52 19.76 -15.84
N HIS A 208 -2.63 20.03 -16.79
CA HIS A 208 -2.78 21.11 -17.77
C HIS A 208 -2.98 22.49 -17.14
N LEU A 209 -2.39 22.71 -15.96
CA LEU A 209 -2.43 24.01 -15.29
C LEU A 209 -1.33 24.92 -15.84
N PRO A 210 -1.62 26.22 -16.06
CA PRO A 210 -0.59 27.20 -16.34
C PRO A 210 0.23 27.41 -15.06
N ALA A 211 1.40 26.78 -15.00
CA ALA A 211 2.26 26.82 -13.83
C ALA A 211 3.73 27.00 -14.21
N THR A 212 4.45 27.77 -13.38
CA THR A 212 5.91 27.85 -13.40
C THR A 212 6.47 27.30 -12.10
N VAL A 213 7.53 26.50 -12.20
CA VAL A 213 8.20 25.91 -11.04
C VAL A 213 9.67 26.33 -11.08
N THR A 214 10.16 26.88 -9.96
CA THR A 214 11.56 27.28 -9.81
C THR A 214 12.22 26.50 -8.68
N GLY A 215 13.27 25.74 -8.97
CA GLY A 215 14.11 25.09 -7.97
C GLY A 215 15.26 25.99 -7.53
N ILE A 216 15.42 26.22 -6.23
CA ILE A 216 16.55 26.96 -5.66
C ILE A 216 17.59 25.95 -5.15
N GLU A 217 18.84 26.07 -5.58
CA GLU A 217 19.95 25.19 -5.19
C GLU A 217 21.28 25.94 -5.21
N LEU A 218 22.04 25.84 -4.12
CA LEU A 218 23.29 26.61 -3.95
C LEU A 218 24.43 26.14 -4.85
N ARG A 219 24.44 24.87 -5.25
CA ARG A 219 25.49 24.31 -6.12
C ARG A 219 25.21 24.63 -7.58
N GLU A 220 26.00 25.53 -8.14
CA GLU A 220 25.89 25.95 -9.55
C GLU A 220 25.97 24.77 -10.52
N GLU A 221 26.79 23.74 -10.24
CA GLU A 221 26.86 22.57 -11.13
C GLU A 221 25.54 21.80 -11.20
N LEU A 222 24.79 21.75 -10.10
CA LEU A 222 23.48 21.11 -10.06
C LEU A 222 22.43 21.99 -10.75
N VAL A 223 22.48 23.30 -10.57
CA VAL A 223 21.62 24.26 -11.26
C VAL A 223 21.78 24.13 -12.77
N ALA A 224 23.02 24.16 -13.28
CA ALA A 224 23.31 23.99 -14.70
C ALA A 224 22.82 22.64 -15.23
N LYS A 225 23.07 21.56 -14.48
CA LYS A 225 22.61 20.21 -14.84
C LYS A 225 21.08 20.14 -14.93
N CYS A 226 20.38 20.64 -13.91
CA CYS A 226 18.92 20.59 -13.87
C CYS A 226 18.30 21.46 -14.98
N ASN A 227 18.83 22.65 -15.26
CA ASN A 227 18.37 23.45 -16.39
C ASN A 227 18.59 22.75 -17.75
N GLY A 228 19.71 22.05 -17.94
CA GLY A 228 19.93 21.23 -19.13
C GLY A 228 18.89 20.12 -19.29
N ILE A 229 18.53 19.44 -18.21
CA ILE A 229 17.51 18.38 -18.21
C ILE A 229 16.11 18.97 -18.50
N ALA A 230 15.79 20.15 -17.94
CA ALA A 230 14.53 20.84 -18.21
C ALA A 230 14.39 21.20 -19.70
N GLN A 231 15.47 21.68 -20.31
CA GLN A 231 15.50 21.97 -21.75
C GLN A 231 15.30 20.70 -22.59
N GLN A 232 16.03 19.62 -22.30
CA GLN A 232 15.88 18.34 -23.01
C GLN A 232 14.48 17.74 -22.87
N SER A 233 13.81 18.00 -21.73
CA SER A 233 12.44 17.56 -21.48
C SER A 233 11.38 18.50 -22.07
N ASN A 234 11.78 19.59 -22.74
CA ASN A 234 10.90 20.67 -23.22
C ASN A 234 10.03 21.31 -22.11
N TYR A 235 10.53 21.37 -20.88
CA TYR A 235 9.82 21.94 -19.74
C TYR A 235 10.09 23.44 -19.63
N THR A 236 9.40 24.23 -20.47
CA THR A 236 9.65 25.68 -20.62
C THR A 236 9.29 26.53 -19.40
N GLY A 237 8.39 26.04 -18.54
CA GLY A 237 8.02 26.69 -17.28
C GLY A 237 8.80 26.19 -16.06
N LEU A 238 9.82 25.34 -16.26
CA LEU A 238 10.67 24.83 -15.19
C LEU A 238 12.06 25.45 -15.29
N SER A 239 12.54 26.03 -14.19
CA SER A 239 13.90 26.58 -14.12
C SER A 239 14.55 26.32 -12.77
N PHE A 240 15.87 26.40 -12.73
CA PHE A 240 16.67 26.27 -11.52
C PHE A 240 17.59 27.49 -11.37
N LYS A 241 17.75 27.97 -10.13
CA LYS A 241 18.55 29.15 -9.78
C LYS A 241 19.40 28.89 -8.54
N ALA A 242 20.55 29.55 -8.47
CA ALA A 242 21.40 29.62 -7.28
C ALA A 242 20.98 30.77 -6.36
#